data_AF-A0A918GIX1-F1
#
_entry.id   AF-A0A918GIX1-F1
#
_cell.length_a   1.000
_cell.length_b   1.000
_cell.length_c   1.000
_cell.angle_alpha   90.00
_cell.angle_beta   90.00
_cell.angle_gamma   90.00
#
_symmetry.space_group_name_H-M   'P 1'
#
loop_
_entity.id
_entity.type
_entity.pdbx_description
1 polymer ?
#
loop_
_entity_poly.entity_id
_entity_poly.type
_entity_poly.pdbx_seq_one_letter_code
_entity_poly.pdbx_strand_id
1 'polypeptide(L)'
;MREHDFASAHDAEDFPDTRRPQRMRRRRFDDEVQPTRSGRLTEAEKERLARVREDTGPELPDGADRWSTWLDADQGPHPRPSWLVTDGAAADTDLGILKTGKEADVFVVERAVPGGAACLMAAKRYRSSEHRMFHRDAGYLEGRRMRRSREMRAMANRSSFGRNLIAEQWAVAEFAALSRLWSVGAPVPYPVQRDGTELLLEFLGDADGQAAPRLAQLRPEPDEALDLWEQLVTAMEIMAGQGLTHGDLSAYNLLVHDGHLMLIDLPQVVDLVANPAGAGYLTRDVTSVAAWFRSRGVPDSLVDPQIVSERLLAAAGLG
;
A
#
# COMPACT_ATOMS: atom_id res chain seq x y z
N MET A 1 -36.44 81.41 -13.88
CA MET A 1 -37.52 80.56 -14.43
C MET A 1 -36.90 79.21 -14.78
N ARG A 2 -37.33 78.16 -14.05
CA ARG A 2 -37.20 76.71 -14.33
C ARG A 2 -35.83 76.01 -14.21
N GLU A 3 -35.71 75.29 -13.09
CA GLU A 3 -35.46 73.83 -12.93
C GLU A 3 -34.67 73.06 -14.01
N HIS A 4 -33.64 72.28 -13.61
CA HIS A 4 -33.80 70.86 -13.21
C HIS A 4 -32.49 70.19 -12.76
N ASP A 5 -32.66 69.25 -11.84
CA ASP A 5 -31.73 68.28 -11.24
C ASP A 5 -30.90 67.43 -12.24
N PHE A 6 -29.71 66.98 -11.83
CA PHE A 6 -29.45 65.60 -11.33
C PHE A 6 -27.96 65.39 -11.02
N ALA A 7 -27.71 64.70 -9.91
CA ALA A 7 -26.40 64.34 -9.37
C ALA A 7 -25.83 63.04 -9.95
N SER A 8 -24.49 62.89 -9.91
CA SER A 8 -23.72 61.70 -9.48
C SER A 8 -22.29 61.77 -10.04
N ALA A 9 -21.22 61.22 -9.46
CA ALA A 9 -20.83 60.82 -8.11
C ALA A 9 -19.35 60.35 -8.25
N HIS A 10 -18.50 60.81 -7.34
CA HIS A 10 -17.21 60.28 -6.88
C HIS A 10 -16.39 59.30 -7.75
N ASP A 11 -15.24 59.80 -8.23
CA ASP A 11 -14.07 59.00 -8.61
C ASP A 11 -13.21 58.68 -7.36
N ALA A 12 -12.96 57.40 -7.12
CA ALA A 12 -11.93 56.90 -6.21
C ALA A 12 -11.11 55.84 -6.96
N GLU A 13 -9.81 56.10 -7.11
CA GLU A 13 -8.87 55.22 -7.80
C GLU A 13 -8.57 53.96 -6.96
N ASP A 14 -8.68 52.80 -7.62
CA ASP A 14 -8.55 51.47 -7.02
C ASP A 14 -7.18 50.85 -7.40
N PHE A 15 -6.42 50.40 -6.39
CA PHE A 15 -5.14 49.72 -6.56
C PHE A 15 -5.35 48.27 -7.00
N PRO A 16 -4.49 47.67 -7.85
CA PRO A 16 -4.68 46.29 -8.30
C PRO A 16 -4.39 45.29 -7.17
N ASP A 17 -5.44 44.57 -6.77
CA ASP A 17 -5.43 43.46 -5.81
C ASP A 17 -4.53 42.31 -6.28
N THR A 18 -3.56 41.97 -5.44
CA THR A 18 -2.68 40.80 -5.56
C THR A 18 -3.51 39.52 -5.48
N ARG A 19 -3.59 38.78 -6.59
CA ARG A 19 -4.24 37.47 -6.68
C ARG A 19 -3.75 36.56 -5.55
N ARG A 20 -4.64 36.27 -4.59
CA ARG A 20 -4.44 35.23 -3.57
C ARG A 20 -4.19 33.89 -4.28
N PRO A 21 -3.16 33.10 -3.89
CA PRO A 21 -2.99 31.76 -4.44
C PRO A 21 -4.18 30.90 -4.04
N GLN A 22 -4.86 30.32 -5.04
CA GLN A 22 -5.91 29.34 -4.84
C GLN A 22 -5.30 28.14 -4.11
N ARG A 23 -5.67 27.97 -2.83
CA ARG A 23 -5.32 26.79 -2.04
C ARG A 23 -5.93 25.57 -2.72
N MET A 24 -5.11 24.79 -3.42
CA MET A 24 -5.48 23.50 -3.98
C MET A 24 -5.95 22.60 -2.82
N ARG A 25 -7.23 22.24 -2.79
CA ARG A 25 -7.78 21.29 -1.81
C ARG A 25 -7.13 19.93 -2.04
N ARG A 26 -6.07 19.61 -1.28
CA ARG A 26 -5.43 18.28 -1.30
C ARG A 26 -6.39 17.28 -0.65
N ARG A 27 -6.64 16.16 -1.32
CA ARG A 27 -7.59 15.12 -0.86
C ARG A 27 -6.92 14.31 0.26
N ARG A 28 -7.69 13.94 1.29
CA ARG A 28 -7.23 13.16 2.44
C ARG A 28 -7.00 11.70 2.02
N PHE A 29 -6.15 10.98 2.75
CA PHE A 29 -5.91 9.54 2.53
C PHE A 29 -7.20 8.70 2.45
N ASP A 30 -8.24 9.06 3.20
CA ASP A 30 -9.55 8.38 3.20
C ASP A 30 -10.55 8.91 2.12
N ASP A 31 -10.22 9.99 1.38
CA ASP A 31 -11.14 10.68 0.45
C ASP A 31 -10.86 10.39 -1.06
N GLU A 32 -9.97 9.45 -1.42
CA GLU A 32 -9.68 9.10 -2.82
C GLU A 32 -9.85 7.61 -3.18
N VAL A 33 -10.34 7.40 -4.42
CA VAL A 33 -10.59 6.16 -5.18
C VAL A 33 -10.52 4.88 -4.35
N GLN A 34 -11.68 4.45 -3.82
CA GLN A 34 -11.85 3.05 -3.47
C GLN A 34 -11.45 2.21 -4.69
N PRO A 35 -10.63 1.16 -4.52
CA PRO A 35 -10.29 0.27 -5.62
C PRO A 35 -11.59 -0.09 -6.33
N THR A 36 -11.64 0.19 -7.63
CA THR A 36 -12.83 -0.13 -8.39
C THR A 36 -12.99 -1.64 -8.32
N ARG A 37 -14.19 -2.12 -7.98
CA ARG A 37 -14.65 -3.45 -8.40
C ARG A 37 -14.71 -3.46 -9.94
N SER A 38 -13.56 -3.40 -10.59
CA SER A 38 -13.38 -3.54 -12.02
C SER A 38 -13.41 -5.03 -12.32
N GLY A 39 -14.56 -5.65 -12.10
CA GLY A 39 -14.65 -7.10 -12.18
C GLY A 39 -16.01 -7.69 -11.83
N ARG A 40 -17.11 -6.92 -11.81
CA ARG A 40 -18.41 -7.60 -11.71
C ARG A 40 -18.62 -8.35 -13.02
N LEU A 41 -18.33 -9.65 -13.03
CA LEU A 41 -18.54 -10.53 -14.16
C LEU A 41 -19.96 -10.32 -14.68
N THR A 42 -20.07 -10.05 -15.98
CA THR A 42 -21.38 -10.06 -16.63
C THR A 42 -21.97 -11.47 -16.47
N GLU A 43 -23.29 -11.59 -16.45
CA GLU A 43 -23.92 -12.92 -16.39
C GLU A 43 -23.46 -13.81 -17.56
N ALA A 44 -23.15 -13.21 -18.72
CA ALA A 44 -22.57 -13.91 -19.87
C ALA A 44 -21.13 -14.42 -19.61
N GLU A 45 -20.28 -13.63 -18.93
CA GLU A 45 -18.95 -14.07 -18.51
C GLU A 45 -19.02 -15.19 -17.48
N LYS A 46 -19.91 -15.07 -16.47
CA LYS A 46 -20.14 -16.13 -15.47
C LYS A 46 -20.57 -17.42 -16.15
N GLU A 47 -21.45 -17.32 -17.14
CA GLU A 47 -21.94 -18.49 -17.85
C GLU A 47 -20.89 -19.07 -18.81
N ARG A 48 -20.02 -18.23 -19.41
CA ARG A 48 -18.85 -18.70 -20.16
C ARG A 48 -17.86 -19.43 -19.24
N LEU A 49 -17.59 -18.91 -18.04
CA LEU A 49 -16.72 -19.55 -17.06
C LEU A 49 -17.32 -20.85 -16.53
N ALA A 50 -18.63 -20.85 -16.26
CA ALA A 50 -19.35 -22.05 -15.91
C ALA A 50 -19.22 -23.12 -17.02
N ARG A 51 -19.39 -22.73 -18.29
CA ARG A 51 -19.17 -23.63 -19.44
C ARG A 51 -17.73 -24.12 -19.57
N VAL A 52 -16.74 -23.25 -19.38
CA VAL A 52 -15.31 -23.66 -19.42
C VAL A 52 -15.00 -24.64 -18.29
N ARG A 53 -15.55 -24.41 -17.08
CA ARG A 53 -15.47 -25.34 -15.94
C ARG A 53 -16.25 -26.64 -16.17
N GLU A 54 -17.34 -26.58 -16.93
CA GLU A 54 -18.12 -27.76 -17.32
C GLU A 54 -17.36 -28.61 -18.36
N ASP A 55 -16.69 -27.96 -19.32
CA ASP A 55 -15.85 -28.59 -20.34
C ASP A 55 -14.52 -29.16 -19.80
N THR A 56 -13.94 -28.54 -18.75
CA THR A 56 -12.75 -29.08 -18.02
C THR A 56 -13.12 -30.08 -16.92
N GLY A 57 -14.41 -30.23 -16.62
CA GLY A 57 -14.91 -30.97 -15.47
C GLY A 57 -14.93 -30.12 -14.19
N PRO A 58 -15.85 -30.38 -13.24
CA PRO A 58 -15.98 -29.62 -12.00
C PRO A 58 -14.81 -29.84 -11.02
N GLU A 59 -13.91 -30.76 -11.36
CA GLU A 59 -12.78 -31.15 -10.52
C GLU A 59 -11.65 -30.14 -10.68
N LEU A 60 -11.03 -29.80 -9.54
CA LEU A 60 -9.85 -28.95 -9.54
C LEU A 60 -8.72 -29.65 -10.29
N PRO A 61 -7.87 -28.91 -11.01
CA PRO A 61 -6.64 -29.47 -11.58
C PRO A 61 -5.82 -30.19 -10.50
N ASP A 62 -5.13 -31.26 -10.88
CA ASP A 62 -4.33 -32.06 -9.95
C ASP A 62 -3.35 -31.18 -9.16
N GLY A 63 -3.45 -31.23 -7.84
CA GLY A 63 -2.61 -30.45 -6.92
C GLY A 63 -3.08 -29.01 -6.67
N ALA A 64 -4.16 -28.54 -7.29
CA ALA A 64 -4.73 -27.23 -6.99
C ALA A 64 -5.61 -27.24 -5.73
N ASP A 65 -5.47 -26.20 -4.90
CA ASP A 65 -6.27 -26.04 -3.69
C ASP A 65 -7.62 -25.38 -3.98
N ARG A 66 -7.67 -24.48 -4.97
CA ARG A 66 -8.89 -23.75 -5.34
C ARG A 66 -8.83 -23.20 -6.76
N TRP A 67 -10.00 -22.90 -7.31
CA TRP A 67 -10.09 -22.03 -8.49
C TRP A 67 -9.66 -20.61 -8.12
N SER A 68 -9.02 -19.91 -9.07
CA SER A 68 -8.65 -18.52 -8.89
C SER A 68 -9.87 -17.65 -8.56
N THR A 69 -9.75 -16.80 -7.55
CA THR A 69 -10.76 -15.81 -7.18
C THR A 69 -10.60 -14.47 -7.91
N TRP A 70 -9.65 -14.39 -8.85
CA TRP A 70 -9.27 -13.16 -9.56
C TRP A 70 -10.46 -12.34 -10.06
N LEU A 71 -11.46 -13.02 -10.62
CA LEU A 71 -12.59 -12.36 -11.26
C LEU A 71 -13.61 -11.80 -10.26
N ASP A 72 -13.64 -12.30 -9.03
CA ASP A 72 -14.58 -11.86 -7.98
C ASP A 72 -13.90 -10.95 -6.92
N ALA A 73 -12.58 -10.86 -6.94
CA ALA A 73 -11.75 -10.08 -6.02
C ALA A 73 -11.59 -8.61 -6.44
N ASP A 74 -11.15 -7.77 -5.50
CA ASP A 74 -10.66 -6.43 -5.85
C ASP A 74 -9.31 -6.59 -6.58
N GLN A 75 -9.23 -6.09 -7.81
CA GLN A 75 -8.05 -6.27 -8.68
C GLN A 75 -7.08 -5.09 -8.58
N GLY A 76 -5.80 -5.38 -8.75
CA GLY A 76 -4.73 -4.39 -8.79
C GLY A 76 -4.87 -3.35 -9.91
N PRO A 77 -4.11 -2.24 -9.83
CA PRO A 77 -4.20 -1.15 -10.80
C PRO A 77 -3.72 -1.55 -12.20
N HIS A 78 -4.12 -0.77 -13.21
CA HIS A 78 -3.60 -0.87 -14.57
C HIS A 78 -2.37 0.06 -14.77
N PRO A 79 -1.46 -0.26 -15.72
CA PRO A 79 -1.43 -1.47 -16.54
C PRO A 79 -1.08 -2.72 -15.72
N ARG A 80 -1.61 -3.88 -16.09
CA ARG A 80 -1.28 -5.13 -15.39
C ARG A 80 0.07 -5.65 -15.87
N PRO A 81 0.91 -6.19 -14.97
CA PRO A 81 2.15 -6.84 -15.39
C PRO A 81 1.89 -8.00 -16.36
N SER A 82 2.76 -8.18 -17.35
CA SER A 82 2.59 -9.22 -18.38
C SER A 82 2.74 -10.65 -17.84
N TRP A 83 3.39 -10.81 -16.69
CA TRP A 83 3.54 -12.10 -16.01
C TRP A 83 2.24 -12.57 -15.34
N LEU A 84 1.27 -11.67 -15.12
CA LEU A 84 0.09 -11.98 -14.33
C LEU A 84 -0.93 -12.82 -15.11
N VAL A 85 -1.22 -14.01 -14.59
CA VAL A 85 -2.30 -14.86 -15.09
C VAL A 85 -3.65 -14.34 -14.58
N THR A 86 -4.50 -13.91 -15.51
CA THR A 86 -5.84 -13.37 -15.23
C THR A 86 -6.98 -14.22 -15.79
N ASP A 87 -6.66 -15.40 -16.33
CA ASP A 87 -7.66 -16.30 -16.92
C ASP A 87 -8.59 -16.86 -15.84
N GLY A 88 -9.89 -16.93 -16.12
CA GLY A 88 -10.86 -17.47 -15.17
C GLY A 88 -10.89 -19.00 -15.08
N ALA A 89 -10.18 -19.67 -15.98
CA ALA A 89 -9.85 -21.09 -15.89
C ALA A 89 -8.55 -21.34 -15.11
N ALA A 90 -7.96 -20.33 -14.47
CA ALA A 90 -6.78 -20.53 -13.63
C ALA A 90 -7.17 -21.09 -12.25
N ALA A 91 -6.30 -21.93 -11.70
CA ALA A 91 -6.39 -22.44 -10.34
C ALA A 91 -5.18 -21.94 -9.52
N ASP A 92 -5.38 -21.78 -8.22
CA ASP A 92 -4.35 -21.39 -7.25
C ASP A 92 -3.91 -22.63 -6.44
N THR A 93 -2.59 -22.81 -6.30
CA THR A 93 -1.95 -23.87 -5.50
C THR A 93 -1.03 -23.24 -4.45
N ASP A 94 -1.21 -23.59 -3.17
CA ASP A 94 -0.32 -23.20 -2.08
C ASP A 94 0.96 -24.06 -2.11
N LEU A 95 2.09 -23.44 -2.47
CA LEU A 95 3.39 -24.11 -2.54
C LEU A 95 4.10 -24.18 -1.18
N GLY A 96 3.58 -23.47 -0.17
CA GLY A 96 4.08 -23.53 1.20
C GLY A 96 4.15 -22.19 1.89
N ILE A 97 4.49 -22.23 3.18
CA ILE A 97 4.60 -21.03 4.01
C ILE A 97 5.96 -20.36 3.81
N LEU A 98 5.93 -19.09 3.42
CA LEU A 98 7.13 -18.25 3.33
C LEU A 98 7.48 -17.65 4.70
N LYS A 99 6.47 -17.17 5.43
CA LYS A 99 6.67 -16.55 6.74
C LYS A 99 5.42 -16.65 7.61
N THR A 100 5.61 -17.02 8.87
CA THR A 100 4.59 -16.86 9.92
C THR A 100 4.80 -15.53 10.64
N GLY A 101 3.71 -14.79 10.84
CA GLY A 101 3.70 -13.54 11.60
C GLY A 101 2.65 -13.55 12.70
N LYS A 102 2.75 -12.57 13.61
CA LYS A 102 1.74 -12.37 14.67
C LYS A 102 0.38 -11.97 14.09
N GLU A 103 0.42 -11.25 12.96
CA GLU A 103 -0.72 -10.56 12.37
C GLU A 103 -1.18 -11.18 11.05
N ALA A 104 -0.24 -11.74 10.29
CA ALA A 104 -0.50 -12.41 9.04
C ALA A 104 0.54 -13.50 8.80
N ASP A 105 0.15 -14.51 8.03
CA ASP A 105 1.09 -15.43 7.40
C ASP A 105 1.25 -15.05 5.93
N VAL A 106 2.42 -15.38 5.38
CA VAL A 106 2.73 -15.23 3.96
C VAL A 106 3.01 -16.60 3.39
N PHE A 107 2.34 -16.94 2.30
CA PHE A 107 2.52 -18.19 1.54
C PHE A 107 3.02 -17.89 0.14
N VAL A 108 3.73 -18.84 -0.46
CA VAL A 108 3.97 -18.84 -1.91
C VAL A 108 2.80 -19.55 -2.56
N VAL A 109 2.21 -18.91 -3.57
CA VAL A 109 1.07 -19.44 -4.32
C VAL A 109 1.41 -19.43 -5.80
N GLU A 110 1.21 -20.56 -6.47
CA GLU A 110 1.21 -20.60 -7.92
C GLU A 110 -0.22 -20.40 -8.43
N ARG A 111 -0.39 -19.55 -9.44
CA ARG A 111 -1.61 -19.51 -10.24
C ARG A 111 -1.30 -20.03 -11.63
N ALA A 112 -1.99 -21.08 -12.05
CA ALA A 112 -1.78 -21.71 -13.34
C ALA A 112 -3.09 -22.01 -14.06
N VAL A 113 -3.08 -21.85 -15.39
CA VAL A 113 -4.10 -22.45 -16.25
C VAL A 113 -3.63 -23.87 -16.61
N PRO A 114 -4.49 -24.90 -16.54
CA PRO A 114 -4.10 -26.25 -16.94
C PRO A 114 -3.48 -26.29 -18.35
N GLY A 115 -2.22 -26.75 -18.43
CA GLY A 115 -1.46 -26.80 -19.69
C GLY A 115 -1.11 -25.43 -20.30
N GLY A 116 -1.24 -24.35 -19.53
CA GLY A 116 -1.08 -22.97 -20.00
C GLY A 116 -0.06 -22.17 -19.20
N ALA A 117 -0.32 -20.86 -19.09
CA ALA A 117 0.54 -19.93 -18.36
C ALA A 117 0.41 -20.12 -16.84
N ALA A 118 1.52 -19.87 -16.13
CA ALA A 118 1.59 -19.89 -14.68
C ALA A 118 2.34 -18.65 -14.15
N CYS A 119 2.07 -18.27 -12.91
CA CYS A 119 2.80 -17.22 -12.20
C CYS A 119 2.86 -17.50 -10.69
N LEU A 120 3.95 -17.06 -10.05
CA LEU A 120 4.12 -17.11 -8.60
C LEU A 120 3.65 -15.80 -7.96
N MET A 121 3.02 -15.92 -6.80
CA MET A 121 2.51 -14.82 -6.00
C MET A 121 2.81 -15.05 -4.52
N ALA A 122 2.88 -13.95 -3.76
CA ALA A 122 2.91 -13.99 -2.31
C ALA A 122 1.48 -13.78 -1.76
N ALA A 123 0.92 -14.76 -1.05
CA ALA A 123 -0.37 -14.65 -0.40
C ALA A 123 -0.20 -14.24 1.06
N LYS A 124 -0.50 -12.97 1.38
CA LYS A 124 -0.54 -12.46 2.75
C LYS A 124 -1.95 -12.64 3.31
N ARG A 125 -2.11 -13.56 4.27
CA ARG A 125 -3.39 -13.90 4.91
C ARG A 125 -3.42 -13.34 6.32
N TYR A 126 -4.25 -12.31 6.54
CA TYR A 126 -4.40 -11.70 7.86
C TYR A 126 -5.16 -12.61 8.83
N ARG A 127 -4.63 -12.74 10.04
CA ARG A 127 -5.24 -13.52 11.13
C ARG A 127 -6.23 -12.66 11.89
N SER A 128 -7.41 -13.22 12.18
CA SER A 128 -8.34 -12.67 13.17
C SER A 128 -7.87 -12.98 14.60
N SER A 129 -6.70 -12.49 15.03
CA SER A 129 -6.06 -12.98 16.26
C SER A 129 -6.72 -12.47 17.56
N GLU A 130 -6.67 -13.29 18.62
CA GLU A 130 -7.18 -12.98 19.96
C GLU A 130 -6.23 -12.13 20.82
N HIS A 131 -4.97 -11.99 20.39
CA HIS A 131 -3.88 -11.44 21.19
C HIS A 131 -3.30 -10.17 20.57
N ARG A 132 -3.90 -9.01 20.91
CA ARG A 132 -3.20 -7.73 20.78
C ARG A 132 -2.43 -7.43 22.06
N MET A 133 -1.11 -7.27 21.94
CA MET A 133 -0.37 -6.40 22.85
C MET A 133 -0.51 -4.96 22.35
N PHE A 134 -1.42 -4.26 23.02
CA PHE A 134 -1.81 -2.86 22.84
C PHE A 134 -0.68 -1.88 23.22
N HIS A 135 0.39 -1.76 22.43
CA HIS A 135 1.40 -0.74 22.72
C HIS A 135 1.82 0.20 21.59
N ARG A 136 1.19 0.18 20.41
CA ARG A 136 1.45 1.19 19.36
C ARG A 136 0.24 1.71 18.58
N ASP A 137 -0.97 1.19 18.82
CA ASP A 137 -2.16 1.51 18.01
C ASP A 137 -2.83 2.86 18.33
N ALA A 138 -2.51 3.49 19.48
CA ALA A 138 -3.25 4.66 19.97
C ALA A 138 -3.14 5.88 19.04
N GLY A 139 -1.95 6.12 18.44
CA GLY A 139 -1.74 7.21 17.49
C GLY A 139 -2.13 6.87 16.05
N TYR A 140 -2.16 5.59 15.69
CA TYR A 140 -2.46 5.11 14.33
C TYR A 140 -3.95 5.32 13.96
N LEU A 141 -4.84 5.16 14.93
CA LEU A 141 -6.29 5.34 14.74
C LEU A 141 -6.76 6.78 14.98
N GLU A 142 -5.94 7.65 15.58
CA GLU A 142 -6.36 9.00 15.97
C GLU A 142 -6.71 9.91 14.78
N GLY A 143 -5.98 9.79 13.66
CA GLY A 143 -6.32 10.49 12.42
C GLY A 143 -7.64 10.02 11.77
N ARG A 144 -8.09 8.79 12.06
CA ARG A 144 -9.30 8.18 11.48
C ARG A 144 -10.53 8.23 12.40
N ARG A 145 -10.42 8.80 13.62
CA ARG A 145 -11.44 8.71 14.68
C ARG A 145 -12.77 9.43 14.40
N MET A 146 -12.86 10.33 13.43
CA MET A 146 -14.03 11.22 13.33
C MET A 146 -15.30 10.57 12.72
N ARG A 147 -15.20 9.40 12.06
CA ARG A 147 -16.33 8.82 11.30
C ARG A 147 -17.00 7.55 11.85
N ARG A 148 -16.54 6.94 12.95
CA ARG A 148 -16.94 5.56 13.33
C ARG A 148 -17.49 5.37 14.76
N SER A 149 -18.22 6.34 15.32
CA SER A 149 -18.77 6.23 16.69
C SER A 149 -19.87 5.16 16.87
N ARG A 150 -20.35 4.54 15.78
CA ARG A 150 -21.34 3.45 15.82
C ARG A 150 -20.69 2.06 15.70
N GLU A 151 -19.67 1.90 14.85
CA GLU A 151 -18.92 0.65 14.67
C GLU A 151 -18.00 0.35 15.87
N MET A 152 -17.40 1.38 16.47
CA MET A 152 -16.58 1.21 17.68
C MET A 152 -17.36 0.65 18.88
N ARG A 153 -18.68 0.83 18.93
CA ARG A 153 -19.53 0.25 19.98
C ARG A 153 -19.75 -1.26 19.80
N ALA A 154 -19.71 -1.77 18.57
CA ALA A 154 -19.69 -3.22 18.31
C ALA A 154 -18.28 -3.82 18.53
N MET A 155 -17.22 -3.02 18.32
CA MET A 155 -15.81 -3.41 18.54
C MET A 155 -15.44 -3.62 20.02
N ALA A 156 -16.22 -3.05 20.96
CA ALA A 156 -16.00 -3.21 22.39
C ALA A 156 -16.22 -4.66 22.88
N ASN A 157 -16.99 -5.48 22.15
CA ASN A 157 -17.42 -6.81 22.60
C ASN A 157 -16.59 -8.00 22.05
N ARG A 158 -15.39 -7.78 21.51
CA ARG A 158 -14.38 -8.84 21.21
C ARG A 158 -14.95 -10.13 20.57
N SER A 159 -15.98 -10.03 19.74
CA SER A 159 -16.56 -11.19 19.06
C SER A 159 -15.63 -11.64 17.93
N SER A 160 -15.70 -12.90 17.53
CA SER A 160 -15.01 -13.42 16.33
C SER A 160 -15.27 -12.53 15.10
N PHE A 161 -16.51 -12.05 14.96
CA PHE A 161 -16.91 -11.08 13.94
C PHE A 161 -16.14 -9.76 13.99
N GLY A 162 -15.98 -9.16 15.18
CA GLY A 162 -15.22 -7.91 15.35
C GLY A 162 -13.73 -8.05 15.02
N ARG A 163 -13.13 -9.23 15.26
CA ARG A 163 -11.74 -9.51 14.89
C ARG A 163 -11.56 -9.65 13.39
N ASN A 164 -12.48 -10.36 12.73
CA ASN A 164 -12.46 -10.50 11.27
C ASN A 164 -12.57 -9.15 10.56
N LEU A 165 -13.42 -8.25 11.07
CA LEU A 165 -13.55 -6.89 10.53
C LEU A 165 -12.25 -6.09 10.60
N ILE A 166 -11.42 -6.29 11.64
CA ILE A 166 -10.13 -5.59 11.78
C ILE A 166 -9.11 -6.16 10.80
N ALA A 167 -9.03 -7.49 10.67
CA ALA A 167 -8.17 -8.13 9.68
C ALA A 167 -8.53 -7.67 8.26
N GLU A 168 -9.81 -7.56 7.95
CA GLU A 168 -10.28 -7.06 6.65
C GLU A 168 -9.91 -5.58 6.46
N GLN A 169 -10.04 -4.75 7.49
CA GLN A 169 -9.60 -3.34 7.42
C GLN A 169 -8.11 -3.19 7.13
N TRP A 170 -7.26 -4.07 7.68
CA TRP A 170 -5.83 -4.09 7.38
C TRP A 170 -5.54 -4.51 5.94
N ALA A 171 -6.21 -5.55 5.45
CA ALA A 171 -6.11 -5.96 4.06
C ALA A 171 -6.54 -4.84 3.10
N VAL A 172 -7.66 -4.18 3.38
CA VAL A 172 -8.16 -3.03 2.60
C VAL A 172 -7.17 -1.87 2.61
N ALA A 173 -6.64 -1.51 3.78
CA ALA A 173 -5.70 -0.39 3.90
C ALA A 173 -4.38 -0.66 3.17
N GLU A 174 -3.82 -1.86 3.32
CA GLU A 174 -2.57 -2.23 2.64
C GLU A 174 -2.76 -2.32 1.13
N PHE A 175 -3.86 -2.92 0.65
CA PHE A 175 -4.16 -2.97 -0.78
C PHE A 175 -4.27 -1.58 -1.41
N ALA A 176 -4.96 -0.66 -0.73
CA ALA A 176 -5.11 0.72 -1.19
C ALA A 176 -3.76 1.47 -1.20
N ALA A 177 -2.95 1.30 -0.16
CA ALA A 177 -1.63 1.91 -0.08
C ALA A 177 -0.69 1.39 -1.19
N LEU A 178 -0.61 0.06 -1.34
CA LEU A 178 0.17 -0.58 -2.41
C LEU A 178 -0.30 -0.13 -3.79
N SER A 179 -1.60 -0.13 -4.05
CA SER A 179 -2.15 0.25 -5.36
C SER A 179 -1.80 1.69 -5.72
N ARG A 180 -1.91 2.60 -4.75
CA ARG A 180 -1.55 4.00 -4.93
C ARG A 180 -0.06 4.18 -5.19
N LEU A 181 0.77 3.57 -4.35
CA LEU A 181 2.23 3.70 -4.42
C LEU A 181 2.78 3.08 -5.70
N TRP A 182 2.30 1.90 -6.09
CA TRP A 182 2.66 1.25 -7.34
C TRP A 182 2.28 2.12 -8.55
N SER A 183 1.08 2.71 -8.54
CA SER A 183 0.59 3.55 -9.65
C SER A 183 1.43 4.83 -9.88
N VAL A 184 2.15 5.29 -8.86
CA VAL A 184 3.07 6.44 -8.96
C VAL A 184 4.53 6.04 -9.10
N GLY A 185 4.80 4.74 -9.30
CA GLY A 185 6.15 4.22 -9.54
C GLY A 185 7.00 4.00 -8.29
N ALA A 186 6.40 3.93 -7.10
CA ALA A 186 7.15 3.54 -5.90
C ALA A 186 7.57 2.06 -6.01
N PRO A 187 8.73 1.67 -5.47
CA PRO A 187 9.20 0.29 -5.53
C PRO A 187 8.50 -0.55 -4.45
N VAL A 188 7.26 -0.96 -4.76
CA VAL A 188 6.44 -1.86 -3.95
C VAL A 188 6.04 -3.06 -4.81
N PRO A 189 5.80 -4.25 -4.22
CA PRO A 189 5.26 -5.38 -4.97
C PRO A 189 3.92 -5.00 -5.61
N TYR A 190 3.68 -5.44 -6.85
CA TYR A 190 2.38 -5.25 -7.49
C TYR A 190 1.27 -5.90 -6.64
N PRO A 191 0.21 -5.16 -6.23
CA PRO A 191 -0.89 -5.72 -5.47
C PRO A 191 -1.86 -6.42 -6.41
N VAL A 192 -1.64 -7.72 -6.65
CA VAL A 192 -2.42 -8.52 -7.61
C VAL A 192 -3.91 -8.42 -7.31
N GLN A 193 -4.34 -8.85 -6.13
CA GLN A 193 -5.75 -8.78 -5.75
C GLN A 193 -5.94 -8.82 -4.23
N ARG A 194 -7.14 -8.43 -3.79
CA ARG A 194 -7.62 -8.60 -2.43
C ARG A 194 -8.95 -9.34 -2.41
N ASP A 195 -9.02 -10.41 -1.63
CA ASP A 195 -10.26 -11.13 -1.35
C ASP A 195 -10.44 -11.29 0.17
N GLY A 196 -11.42 -10.58 0.74
CA GLY A 196 -11.61 -10.52 2.19
C GLY A 196 -10.35 -10.06 2.93
N THR A 197 -9.76 -10.97 3.71
CA THR A 197 -8.55 -10.75 4.52
C THR A 197 -7.26 -11.23 3.85
N GLU A 198 -7.34 -11.77 2.62
CA GLU A 198 -6.19 -12.22 1.84
C GLU A 198 -5.78 -11.16 0.81
N LEU A 199 -4.47 -10.95 0.70
CA LEU A 199 -3.83 -10.17 -0.35
C LEU A 199 -2.94 -11.10 -1.16
N LEU A 200 -3.13 -11.14 -2.47
CA LEU A 200 -2.13 -11.69 -3.38
C LEU A 200 -1.27 -10.54 -3.91
N LEU A 201 0.03 -10.70 -3.80
CA LEU A 201 1.05 -9.74 -4.19
C LEU A 201 2.00 -10.39 -5.19
N GLU A 202 2.69 -9.57 -5.98
CA GLU A 202 3.88 -9.99 -6.72
C GLU A 202 4.83 -10.76 -5.82
N PHE A 203 5.24 -11.95 -6.28
CA PHE A 203 6.29 -12.70 -5.62
C PHE A 203 7.65 -12.13 -6.04
N LEU A 204 8.35 -11.54 -5.08
CA LEU A 204 9.73 -11.08 -5.26
C LEU A 204 10.66 -12.22 -4.87
N GLY A 205 11.21 -12.91 -5.86
CA GLY A 205 11.99 -14.12 -5.66
C GLY A 205 12.33 -14.79 -6.99
N ASP A 206 12.91 -15.99 -6.92
CA ASP A 206 13.22 -16.78 -8.11
C ASP A 206 12.07 -17.70 -8.53
N ALA A 207 12.24 -18.35 -9.68
CA ALA A 207 11.26 -19.29 -10.24
C ALA A 207 11.14 -20.59 -9.43
N ASP A 208 12.10 -20.89 -8.56
CA ASP A 208 12.08 -22.07 -7.67
C ASP A 208 11.30 -21.78 -6.37
N GLY A 209 10.75 -20.57 -6.23
CA GLY A 209 9.94 -20.16 -5.08
C GLY A 209 10.78 -19.65 -3.89
N GLN A 210 12.07 -19.35 -4.09
CA GLN A 210 12.88 -18.71 -3.06
C GLN A 210 12.66 -17.21 -3.07
N ALA A 211 12.17 -16.66 -1.96
CA ALA A 211 11.91 -15.23 -1.86
C ALA A 211 13.21 -14.43 -1.75
N ALA A 212 13.16 -13.20 -2.27
CA ALA A 212 14.19 -12.20 -2.12
C ALA A 212 14.55 -11.98 -0.64
N PRO A 213 15.84 -11.79 -0.31
CA PRO A 213 16.26 -11.54 1.05
C PRO A 213 15.76 -10.19 1.55
N ARG A 214 15.51 -10.12 2.86
CA ARG A 214 15.31 -8.83 3.56
C ARG A 214 16.62 -8.10 3.67
N LEU A 215 16.57 -6.77 3.61
CA LEU A 215 17.74 -5.91 3.83
C LEU A 215 18.45 -6.27 5.15
N ALA A 216 17.71 -6.55 6.22
CA ALA A 216 18.28 -6.97 7.51
C ALA A 216 19.16 -8.23 7.45
N GLN A 217 18.91 -9.13 6.50
CA GLN A 217 19.66 -10.36 6.29
C GLN A 217 20.94 -10.12 5.49
N LEU A 218 21.01 -9.03 4.73
CA LEU A 218 22.16 -8.71 3.89
C LEU A 218 23.34 -8.15 4.67
N ARG A 219 24.53 -8.31 4.07
CA ARG A 219 25.80 -7.72 4.50
C ARG A 219 26.43 -7.06 3.26
N PRO A 220 25.82 -5.98 2.73
CA PRO A 220 26.32 -5.32 1.54
C PRO A 220 27.68 -4.69 1.83
N GLU A 221 28.52 -4.61 0.79
CA GLU A 221 29.72 -3.77 0.81
C GLU A 221 29.32 -2.28 0.84
N PRO A 222 30.20 -1.36 1.26
CA PRO A 222 29.86 0.05 1.43
C PRO A 222 29.23 0.71 0.19
N ASP A 223 29.72 0.39 -1.01
CA ASP A 223 29.21 0.95 -2.27
C ASP A 223 27.79 0.43 -2.59
N GLU A 224 27.52 -0.86 -2.33
CA GLU A 224 26.18 -1.45 -2.49
C GLU A 224 25.22 -0.90 -1.43
N ALA A 225 25.69 -0.72 -0.18
CA ALA A 225 24.90 -0.11 0.88
C ALA A 225 24.53 1.34 0.54
N LEU A 226 25.43 2.08 -0.11
CA LEU A 226 25.18 3.44 -0.58
C LEU A 226 24.13 3.46 -1.70
N ASP A 227 24.24 2.59 -2.70
CA ASP A 227 23.25 2.48 -3.77
C ASP A 227 21.86 2.14 -3.22
N LEU A 228 21.76 1.15 -2.32
CA LEU A 228 20.50 0.79 -1.65
C LEU A 228 19.95 1.93 -0.79
N TRP A 229 20.80 2.75 -0.19
CA TRP A 229 20.38 3.94 0.57
C TRP A 229 19.75 4.99 -0.36
N GLU A 230 20.37 5.27 -1.50
CA GLU A 230 19.84 6.22 -2.49
C GLU A 230 18.50 5.76 -3.06
N GLN A 231 18.37 4.46 -3.36
CA GLN A 231 17.10 3.84 -3.74
C GLN A 231 16.03 4.03 -2.64
N LEU A 232 16.39 3.78 -1.37
CA LEU A 232 15.46 3.94 -0.26
C LEU A 232 15.00 5.39 -0.08
N VAL A 233 15.91 6.35 -0.12
CA VAL A 233 15.55 7.78 0.01
C VAL A 233 14.61 8.19 -1.11
N THR A 234 14.87 7.75 -2.36
CA THR A 234 13.99 7.98 -3.50
C THR A 234 12.60 7.39 -3.27
N ALA A 235 12.52 6.15 -2.76
CA ALA A 235 11.26 5.50 -2.44
C ALA A 235 10.48 6.26 -1.34
N MET A 236 11.17 6.73 -0.31
CA MET A 236 10.58 7.54 0.77
C MET A 236 10.11 8.91 0.26
N GLU A 237 10.81 9.52 -0.70
CA GLU A 237 10.39 10.78 -1.33
C GLU A 237 9.11 10.62 -2.14
N ILE A 238 8.99 9.56 -2.94
CA ILE A 238 7.75 9.24 -3.68
C ILE A 238 6.59 9.11 -2.70
N MET A 239 6.80 8.38 -1.61
CA MET A 239 5.79 8.16 -0.58
C MET A 239 5.41 9.44 0.17
N ALA A 240 6.40 10.25 0.57
CA ALA A 240 6.17 11.55 1.20
C ALA A 240 5.46 12.54 0.27
N GLY A 241 5.78 12.52 -1.03
CA GLY A 241 5.07 13.28 -2.07
C GLY A 241 3.60 12.87 -2.23
N GLN A 242 3.26 11.63 -1.87
CA GLN A 242 1.88 11.18 -1.73
C GLN A 242 1.24 11.57 -0.38
N GLY A 243 1.95 12.28 0.48
CA GLY A 243 1.53 12.64 1.82
C GLY A 243 1.54 11.46 2.79
N LEU A 244 2.40 10.47 2.57
CA LEU A 244 2.44 9.22 3.32
C LEU A 244 3.81 8.98 3.95
N THR A 245 3.82 8.35 5.12
CA THR A 245 4.99 7.70 5.71
C THR A 245 4.63 6.29 6.17
N HIS A 246 5.62 5.42 6.34
CA HIS A 246 5.39 4.00 6.50
C HIS A 246 4.84 3.67 7.89
N GLY A 247 5.28 4.41 8.91
CA GLY A 247 4.83 4.28 10.29
C GLY A 247 5.54 3.21 11.11
N ASP A 248 6.27 2.30 10.48
CA ASP A 248 7.10 1.27 11.12
C ASP A 248 8.24 0.80 10.18
N LEU A 249 8.87 1.72 9.46
CA LEU A 249 9.93 1.37 8.49
C LEU A 249 11.19 0.87 9.20
N SER A 250 11.73 -0.25 8.72
CA SER A 250 13.02 -0.78 9.16
C SER A 250 13.61 -1.70 8.09
N ALA A 251 14.86 -2.12 8.25
CA ALA A 251 15.50 -3.11 7.38
C ALA A 251 14.77 -4.48 7.31
N TYR A 252 13.81 -4.75 8.21
CA TYR A 252 12.98 -5.96 8.17
C TYR A 252 11.78 -5.84 7.22
N ASN A 253 11.40 -4.63 6.83
CA ASN A 253 10.27 -4.32 5.95
C ASN A 253 10.75 -3.84 4.57
N LEU A 254 11.99 -4.20 4.23
CA LEU A 254 12.66 -3.93 2.97
C LEU A 254 13.17 -5.26 2.42
N LEU A 255 12.85 -5.55 1.16
CA LEU A 255 13.46 -6.65 0.39
C LEU A 255 14.45 -6.07 -0.61
N VAL A 256 15.43 -6.87 -1.03
CA VAL A 256 16.31 -6.54 -2.15
C VAL A 256 16.21 -7.67 -3.17
N HIS A 257 15.68 -7.36 -4.34
CA HIS A 257 15.49 -8.31 -5.43
C HIS A 257 16.28 -7.81 -6.65
N ASP A 258 17.25 -8.59 -7.12
CA ASP A 258 18.12 -8.24 -8.24
C ASP A 258 18.78 -6.86 -8.12
N GLY A 259 19.23 -6.51 -6.90
CA GLY A 259 19.84 -5.22 -6.58
C GLY A 259 18.84 -4.07 -6.38
N HIS A 260 17.54 -4.32 -6.55
CA HIS A 260 16.50 -3.32 -6.36
C HIS A 260 15.82 -3.43 -4.99
N LEU A 261 15.75 -2.31 -4.28
CA LEU A 261 15.10 -2.22 -2.98
C LEU A 261 13.58 -2.12 -3.14
N MET A 262 12.84 -2.94 -2.40
CA MET A 262 11.38 -3.03 -2.43
C MET A 262 10.78 -2.81 -1.03
N LEU A 263 9.84 -1.88 -0.92
CA LEU A 263 9.06 -1.60 0.29
C LEU A 263 7.93 -2.63 0.44
N ILE A 264 7.83 -3.25 1.62
CA ILE A 264 6.78 -4.21 1.94
C ILE A 264 6.14 -3.89 3.29
N ASP A 265 5.01 -4.53 3.57
CA ASP A 265 4.30 -4.44 4.86
C ASP A 265 3.77 -3.03 5.18
N LEU A 266 2.78 -2.61 4.40
CA LEU A 266 2.19 -1.27 4.46
C LEU A 266 0.84 -1.15 5.19
N PRO A 267 0.39 -2.06 6.09
CA PRO A 267 -0.88 -1.84 6.80
C PRO A 267 -0.80 -0.68 7.79
N GLN A 268 0.40 -0.19 8.14
CA GLN A 268 0.63 0.88 9.13
C GLN A 268 0.93 2.26 8.51
N VAL A 269 0.70 2.45 7.20
CA VAL A 269 0.94 3.73 6.54
C VAL A 269 0.16 4.86 7.20
N VAL A 270 0.85 5.97 7.46
CA VAL A 270 0.34 7.17 8.14
C VAL A 270 0.25 8.35 7.16
N ASP A 271 -0.89 9.04 7.17
CA ASP A 271 -1.08 10.31 6.45
C ASP A 271 -0.30 11.43 7.17
N LEU A 272 0.69 12.00 6.48
CA LEU A 272 1.57 13.05 7.01
C LEU A 272 0.85 14.36 7.30
N VAL A 273 -0.24 14.64 6.59
CA VAL A 273 -0.95 15.93 6.63
C VAL A 273 -2.13 15.85 7.60
N ALA A 274 -2.86 14.75 7.58
CA ALA A 274 -4.05 14.56 8.39
C ALA A 274 -3.74 14.06 9.81
N ASN A 275 -2.61 13.37 10.03
CA ASN A 275 -2.21 12.93 11.36
C ASN A 275 -1.32 13.97 12.04
N PRO A 276 -1.71 14.52 13.22
CA PRO A 276 -0.87 15.45 13.97
C PRO A 276 0.52 14.91 14.34
N ALA A 277 0.65 13.58 14.44
CA ALA A 277 1.92 12.90 14.72
C ALA A 277 2.67 12.47 13.43
N GLY A 278 2.17 12.80 12.24
CA GLY A 278 2.70 12.32 10.95
C GLY A 278 4.20 12.59 10.76
N ALA A 279 4.65 13.83 11.01
CA ALA A 279 6.07 14.18 10.93
C ALA A 279 6.95 13.39 11.91
N GLY A 280 6.41 13.06 13.10
CA GLY A 280 7.10 12.23 14.09
C GLY A 280 7.27 10.79 13.63
N TYR A 281 6.25 10.20 12.98
CA TYR A 281 6.36 8.87 12.37
C TYR A 281 7.40 8.85 11.25
N LEU A 282 7.44 9.86 10.39
CA LEU A 282 8.44 9.97 9.33
C LEU A 282 9.87 10.08 9.88
N THR A 283 10.07 10.94 10.88
CA THR A 283 11.38 11.09 11.53
C THR A 283 11.83 9.76 12.15
N ARG A 284 10.91 9.01 12.76
CA ARG A 284 11.18 7.69 13.32
C ARG A 284 11.54 6.65 12.25
N ASP A 285 10.80 6.64 11.14
CA ASP A 285 11.08 5.77 9.98
C ASP A 285 12.50 6.03 9.47
N VAL A 286 12.82 7.29 9.18
CA VAL A 286 14.16 7.74 8.72
C VAL A 286 15.24 7.33 9.73
N THR A 287 15.05 7.62 11.01
CA THR A 287 16.04 7.29 12.05
C THR A 287 16.34 5.79 12.10
N SER A 288 15.30 4.95 11.95
CA SER A 288 15.43 3.50 12.03
C SER A 288 16.27 2.93 10.87
N VAL A 289 16.04 3.41 9.65
CA VAL A 289 16.80 2.96 8.47
C VAL A 289 18.19 3.58 8.43
N ALA A 290 18.32 4.87 8.76
CA ALA A 290 19.61 5.56 8.83
C ALA A 290 20.57 4.87 9.81
N ALA A 291 20.08 4.41 10.97
CA ALA A 291 20.88 3.65 11.91
C ALA A 291 21.41 2.34 11.31
N TRP A 292 20.60 1.64 10.51
CA TRP A 292 21.03 0.42 9.83
C TRP A 292 22.09 0.71 8.76
N PHE A 293 21.86 1.69 7.87
CA PHE A 293 22.82 2.03 6.81
C PHE A 293 24.13 2.60 7.34
N ARG A 294 24.09 3.41 8.41
CA ARG A 294 25.29 3.84 9.15
C ARG A 294 26.13 2.64 9.60
N SER A 295 25.48 1.60 10.14
CA SER A 295 26.16 0.38 10.56
C SER A 295 26.75 -0.46 9.41
N ARG A 296 26.43 -0.10 8.15
CA ARG A 296 26.95 -0.70 6.92
C ARG A 296 27.97 0.17 6.19
N GLY A 297 28.42 1.26 6.81
CA GLY A 297 29.50 2.09 6.25
C GLY A 297 29.02 3.22 5.33
N VAL A 298 27.71 3.46 5.23
CA VAL A 298 27.22 4.66 4.54
C VAL A 298 27.62 5.92 5.33
N PRO A 299 28.24 6.94 4.70
CA PRO A 299 28.73 8.13 5.38
C PRO A 299 27.66 8.86 6.21
N ASP A 300 28.03 9.28 7.43
CA ASP A 300 27.13 9.99 8.37
C ASP A 300 26.47 11.23 7.76
N SER A 301 27.17 11.93 6.87
CA SER A 301 26.64 13.10 6.16
C SER A 301 25.46 12.79 5.24
N LEU A 302 25.30 11.54 4.80
CA LEU A 302 24.22 11.09 3.91
C LEU A 302 23.04 10.49 4.68
N VAL A 303 23.31 9.89 5.84
CA VAL A 303 22.31 9.22 6.70
C VAL A 303 21.94 10.06 7.92
N ASP A 304 22.15 11.38 7.88
CA ASP A 304 21.70 12.27 8.95
C ASP A 304 20.16 12.29 8.96
N PRO A 305 19.51 11.78 10.04
CA PRO A 305 18.06 11.68 10.07
C PRO A 305 17.35 13.03 9.99
N GLN A 306 17.98 14.11 10.47
CA GLN A 306 17.39 15.44 10.43
C GLN A 306 17.33 15.97 9.00
N ILE A 307 18.46 15.92 8.30
CA ILE A 307 18.58 16.39 6.90
C ILE A 307 17.63 15.61 5.99
N VAL A 308 17.59 14.28 6.15
CA VAL A 308 16.72 13.42 5.36
C VAL A 308 15.25 13.70 5.69
N SER A 309 14.89 13.83 6.97
CA SER A 309 13.49 14.11 7.36
C SER A 309 13.01 15.46 6.83
N GLU A 310 13.84 16.51 6.90
CA GLU A 310 13.54 17.83 6.34
C GLU A 310 13.30 17.76 4.84
N ARG A 311 14.16 17.05 4.10
CA ARG A 311 14.01 16.81 2.66
C ARG A 311 12.67 16.12 2.34
N LEU A 312 12.32 15.07 3.08
CA LEU A 312 11.07 14.34 2.86
C LEU A 312 9.82 15.16 3.25
N LEU A 313 9.88 15.94 4.32
CA LEU A 313 8.80 16.86 4.70
C LEU A 313 8.60 17.96 3.65
N ALA A 314 9.68 18.49 3.08
CA ALA A 314 9.61 19.41 1.96
C ALA A 314 8.94 18.76 0.72
N ALA A 315 9.27 17.50 0.41
CA ALA A 315 8.60 16.74 -0.66
C ALA A 315 7.08 16.57 -0.42
N ALA A 316 6.65 16.45 0.84
CA ALA A 316 5.24 16.46 1.23
C ALA A 316 4.58 17.87 1.16
N GLY A 317 5.37 18.93 0.97
CA GLY A 317 4.92 20.33 1.06
C GLY A 317 4.66 20.79 2.50
N LEU A 318 5.41 20.24 3.46
CA LEU A 318 5.34 20.53 4.90
C LEU A 318 6.62 21.21 5.43
N GLY A 319 7.62 21.44 4.58
CA GLY A 319 8.88 22.13 4.90
C GLY A 319 8.88 23.61 4.59
#